data_AF-Q5FN37-F1
#
_entry.id   AF-Q5FN37-F1
#
_cell.length_a   1.000
_cell.length_b   1.000
_cell.length_c   1.000
_cell.angle_alpha   90.00
_cell.angle_beta   90.00
_cell.angle_gamma   90.00
#
_symmetry.space_group_name_H-M   'P 1'
#
loop_
_entity.id
_entity.type
_entity.pdbx_description
1 polymer ?
#
loop_
_entity_poly.entity_id
_entity_poly.type
_entity_poly.pdbx_seq_one_letter_code
_entity_poly.pdbx_strand_id
1 'polypeptide(L)'
;MGTETALSILEALTPVAVFQTQNGVEDIVSRLENDVRAMTLDPTTEKGRKHIKSVAYQVARSKTALDDMGKQVKADAMELVKRVDADRRVITNRLDALRDEVRKPADEYDAREKARVDGIRDQIAKIELLGQRLEGLDIETLKASVEEVDRLKAYDFQEFSARADFTVQQTANALKAAIIIAEKAEADRIEAERLAAIKAEEERLATIEAQKIRDAEIARAAAEQARKDAEEKAERERKAVAEALEWEREEAARKEREAAERIAKMRREAEENARRVEAEKLAAEEQAKREQEAAIERERQRVADEQAAKEAEDKRRAENTAHRGKINREVLAALMSAGASEDLGKAIIGAILKGAVPHVSIGY
;
A
#
# COMPACT_ATOMS: atom_id res chain seq x y z
N MET A 1 132.40 89.88 -0.91
CA MET A 1 131.54 88.73 -0.58
C MET A 1 130.14 89.07 -1.06
N GLY A 2 129.67 88.40 -2.11
CA GLY A 2 128.35 88.69 -2.69
C GLY A 2 127.28 88.28 -1.68
N THR A 3 126.43 89.22 -1.28
CA THR A 3 125.27 88.94 -0.44
C THR A 3 124.25 88.19 -1.29
N GLU A 4 124.17 86.87 -1.13
CA GLU A 4 123.05 86.07 -1.60
C GLU A 4 121.78 86.59 -0.93
N THR A 5 121.00 87.41 -1.64
CA THR A 5 119.67 87.86 -1.21
C THR A 5 118.65 86.73 -1.35
N ALA A 6 117.61 86.67 -0.51
CA ALA A 6 116.52 85.70 -0.59
C ALA A 6 115.83 85.65 -1.97
N LEU A 7 115.96 86.73 -2.77
CA LEU A 7 115.55 86.78 -4.19
C LEU A 7 116.28 85.77 -5.09
N SER A 8 117.45 85.26 -4.67
CA SER A 8 118.25 84.23 -5.36
C SER A 8 118.02 82.81 -4.84
N ILE A 9 117.43 82.65 -3.65
CA ILE A 9 117.29 81.35 -2.95
C ILE A 9 116.06 80.55 -3.43
N LEU A 10 115.14 81.19 -4.17
CA LEU A 10 113.92 80.55 -4.68
C LEU A 10 114.18 79.43 -5.71
N GLU A 11 115.32 79.45 -6.38
CA GLU A 11 115.70 78.40 -7.35
C GLU A 11 116.03 77.05 -6.66
N ALA A 12 116.25 77.04 -5.34
CA ALA A 12 116.55 75.84 -4.55
C ALA A 12 115.34 75.29 -3.75
N LEU A 13 114.18 75.96 -3.77
CA LEU A 13 112.99 75.54 -3.02
C LEU A 13 112.20 74.48 -3.79
N THR A 14 111.67 73.49 -3.07
CA THR A 14 110.78 72.46 -3.64
C THR A 14 109.33 72.68 -3.19
N PRO A 15 108.32 72.35 -4.01
CA PRO A 15 106.92 72.52 -3.65
C PRO A 15 106.54 71.84 -2.32
N VAL A 16 107.10 70.65 -2.06
CA VAL A 16 106.90 69.89 -0.82
C VAL A 16 107.44 70.66 0.39
N ALA A 17 108.68 71.16 0.33
CA ALA A 17 109.29 71.89 1.45
C ALA A 17 108.53 73.17 1.80
N VAL A 18 107.96 73.84 0.79
CA VAL A 18 107.20 75.09 0.96
C VAL A 18 105.80 74.85 1.55
N PHE A 19 105.07 73.86 1.05
CA PHE A 19 103.63 73.70 1.34
C PHE A 19 103.28 72.58 2.31
N GLN A 20 104.19 71.66 2.63
CA GLN A 20 103.96 70.60 3.62
C GLN A 20 104.59 70.91 4.99
N THR A 21 105.35 72.00 5.10
CA THR A 21 105.89 72.49 6.37
C THR A 21 104.92 73.47 7.02
N GLN A 22 104.69 73.34 8.33
CA GLN A 22 103.89 74.31 9.08
C GLN A 22 104.52 75.71 8.96
N ASN A 23 103.72 76.70 8.55
CA ASN A 23 104.15 78.08 8.28
C ASN A 23 105.24 78.26 7.20
N GLY A 24 105.53 77.24 6.38
CA GLY A 24 106.62 77.29 5.40
C GLY A 24 106.52 78.46 4.41
N VAL A 25 105.33 78.72 3.89
CA VAL A 25 105.07 79.87 2.99
C VAL A 25 105.28 81.20 3.71
N GLU A 26 104.75 81.34 4.92
CA GLU A 26 104.81 82.57 5.72
C GLU A 26 106.27 82.93 6.07
N ASP A 27 107.06 81.94 6.47
CA ASP A 27 108.48 82.11 6.80
C ASP A 27 109.30 82.56 5.58
N ILE A 28 109.03 81.99 4.40
CA ILE A 28 109.72 82.34 3.15
C ILE A 28 109.34 83.75 2.71
N VAL A 29 108.05 84.07 2.71
CA VAL A 29 107.56 85.40 2.32
C VAL A 29 108.09 86.47 3.28
N SER A 30 108.04 86.23 4.60
CA SER A 30 108.56 87.14 5.61
C SER A 30 110.05 87.45 5.42
N ARG A 31 110.87 86.44 5.10
CA ARG A 31 112.30 86.64 4.79
C ARG A 31 112.50 87.49 3.53
N LEU A 32 111.74 87.21 2.48
CA LEU A 32 111.80 87.97 1.23
C LEU A 32 111.40 89.45 1.43
N GLU A 33 110.36 89.72 2.22
CA GLU A 33 109.96 91.08 2.58
C GLU A 33 111.06 91.82 3.33
N ASN A 34 111.66 91.17 4.34
CA ASN A 34 112.73 91.76 5.14
C ASN A 34 113.95 92.10 4.29
N ASP A 35 114.36 91.18 3.41
CA ASP A 35 115.49 91.39 2.50
C ASP A 35 115.25 92.55 1.54
N VAL A 36 114.06 92.63 0.93
CA VAL A 36 113.71 93.72 0.00
C VAL A 36 113.66 95.07 0.73
N ARG A 37 113.09 95.12 1.95
CA ARG A 37 113.02 96.34 2.77
C ARG A 37 114.39 96.83 3.25
N ALA A 38 115.37 95.95 3.38
CA ALA A 38 116.73 96.29 3.77
C ALA A 38 117.59 96.88 2.63
N MET A 39 117.15 96.77 1.36
CA MET A 39 117.89 97.27 0.20
C MET A 39 117.82 98.80 0.10
N THR A 40 118.95 99.44 -0.20
CA THR A 40 118.99 100.89 -0.49
C THR A 40 118.55 101.15 -1.94
N LEU A 41 117.32 101.63 -2.09
CA LEU A 41 116.68 101.86 -3.39
C LEU A 41 116.59 103.36 -3.70
N ASP A 42 117.56 103.89 -4.47
CA ASP A 42 117.61 105.31 -4.85
C ASP A 42 116.83 105.60 -6.14
N PRO A 43 115.70 106.33 -6.10
CA PRO A 43 114.95 106.66 -7.31
C PRO A 43 115.49 107.89 -8.06
N THR A 44 116.45 108.63 -7.49
CA THR A 44 116.93 109.91 -8.04
C THR A 44 117.88 109.70 -9.22
N THR A 45 118.60 108.58 -9.26
CA THR A 45 119.50 108.22 -10.37
C THR A 45 118.85 107.27 -11.38
N GLU A 46 119.28 107.32 -12.65
CA GLU A 46 118.81 106.38 -13.68
C GLU A 46 119.16 104.93 -13.33
N LYS A 47 120.36 104.70 -12.79
CA LYS A 47 120.81 103.38 -12.33
C LYS A 47 119.94 102.85 -11.19
N GLY A 48 119.62 103.69 -10.20
CA GLY A 48 118.78 103.28 -9.07
C GLY A 48 117.33 103.00 -9.47
N ARG A 49 116.73 103.77 -10.39
CA ARG A 49 115.41 103.44 -10.97
C ARG A 49 115.40 102.12 -11.73
N LYS A 50 116.47 101.79 -12.47
CA LYS A 50 116.62 100.49 -13.14
C LYS A 50 116.73 99.36 -12.11
N HIS A 51 117.47 99.56 -11.02
CA HIS A 51 117.57 98.59 -9.93
C HIS A 51 116.23 98.34 -9.23
N ILE A 52 115.46 99.39 -8.92
CA ILE A 52 114.10 99.27 -8.35
C ILE A 52 113.19 98.41 -9.23
N LYS A 53 113.18 98.67 -10.55
CA LYS A 53 112.41 97.87 -11.51
C LYS A 53 112.85 96.40 -11.53
N SER A 54 114.15 96.14 -11.42
CA SER A 54 114.68 94.77 -11.34
C SER A 54 114.22 94.05 -10.07
N VAL A 55 114.30 94.70 -8.90
CA VAL A 55 113.86 94.12 -7.63
C VAL A 55 112.36 93.83 -7.68
N ALA A 56 111.55 94.77 -8.17
CA ALA A 56 110.11 94.56 -8.35
C ALA A 56 109.79 93.38 -9.28
N TYR A 57 110.53 93.23 -10.37
CA TYR A 57 110.41 92.08 -11.27
C TYR A 57 110.77 90.76 -10.57
N GLN A 58 111.83 90.74 -9.76
CA GLN A 58 112.22 89.56 -8.98
C GLN A 58 111.15 89.17 -7.94
N VAL A 59 110.54 90.14 -7.25
CA VAL A 59 109.41 89.88 -6.34
C VAL A 59 108.22 89.29 -7.10
N ALA A 60 107.86 89.85 -8.25
CA ALA A 60 106.78 89.30 -9.09
C ALA A 60 107.07 87.86 -9.54
N ARG A 61 108.32 87.57 -9.96
CA ARG A 61 108.77 86.21 -10.32
C ARG A 61 108.70 85.25 -9.13
N SER A 62 109.04 85.72 -7.94
CA SER A 62 108.98 84.96 -6.68
C SER A 62 107.57 84.56 -6.32
N LYS A 63 106.61 85.50 -6.44
CA LYS A 63 105.18 85.23 -6.26
C LYS A 63 104.71 84.14 -7.23
N THR A 64 105.00 84.29 -8.52
CA THR A 64 104.58 83.31 -9.53
C THR A 64 105.18 81.93 -9.24
N ALA A 65 106.46 81.86 -8.89
CA ALA A 65 107.10 80.59 -8.54
C ALA A 65 106.42 79.90 -7.34
N LEU A 66 106.13 80.63 -6.26
CA LEU A 66 105.43 80.07 -5.09
C LEU A 66 104.00 79.64 -5.41
N ASP A 67 103.26 80.42 -6.20
CA ASP A 67 101.90 80.06 -6.65
C ASP A 67 101.89 78.81 -7.53
N ASP A 68 102.84 78.71 -8.47
CA ASP A 68 103.00 77.54 -9.34
C ASP A 68 103.38 76.28 -8.54
N MET A 69 104.25 76.42 -7.52
CA MET A 69 104.55 75.33 -6.58
C MET A 69 103.30 74.87 -5.82
N GLY A 70 102.44 75.79 -5.36
CA GLY A 70 101.19 75.46 -4.67
C GLY A 70 100.17 74.76 -5.58
N LYS A 71 100.05 75.21 -6.83
CA LYS A 71 99.24 74.55 -7.86
C LYS A 71 99.74 73.12 -8.12
N GLN A 72 101.05 72.91 -8.20
CA GLN A 72 101.65 71.59 -8.38
C GLN A 72 101.30 70.66 -7.21
N VAL A 73 101.49 71.08 -5.95
CA VAL A 73 101.14 70.25 -4.77
C VAL A 73 99.65 69.88 -4.75
N LYS A 74 98.77 70.83 -5.08
CA LYS A 74 97.33 70.56 -5.18
C LYS A 74 97.03 69.55 -6.29
N ALA A 75 97.64 69.70 -7.46
CA ALA A 75 97.46 68.80 -8.59
C ALA A 75 97.92 67.38 -8.22
N ASP A 76 99.12 67.25 -7.65
CA ASP A 76 99.70 65.97 -7.20
C ASP A 76 98.83 65.31 -6.12
N ALA A 77 98.34 66.09 -5.15
CA ALA A 77 97.43 65.59 -4.11
C ALA A 77 96.09 65.10 -4.70
N MET A 78 95.51 65.84 -5.66
CA MET A 78 94.29 65.41 -6.34
C MET A 78 94.51 64.15 -7.19
N GLU A 79 95.67 64.01 -7.83
CA GLU A 79 96.04 62.80 -8.56
C GLU A 79 96.19 61.60 -7.61
N LEU A 80 96.85 61.78 -6.47
CA LEU A 80 96.97 60.76 -5.45
C LEU A 80 95.60 60.31 -4.93
N VAL A 81 94.69 61.25 -4.60
CA VAL A 81 93.32 60.93 -4.18
C VAL A 81 92.58 60.14 -5.24
N LYS A 82 92.64 60.55 -6.51
CA LYS A 82 92.01 59.82 -7.62
C LYS A 82 92.56 58.39 -7.75
N ARG A 83 93.87 58.21 -7.59
CA ARG A 83 94.53 56.90 -7.63
C ARG A 83 94.07 56.02 -6.47
N VAL A 84 94.05 56.56 -5.25
CA VAL A 84 93.56 55.85 -4.06
C VAL A 84 92.10 55.43 -4.22
N ASP A 85 91.23 56.30 -4.72
CA ASP A 85 89.83 55.93 -4.95
C ASP A 85 89.66 54.87 -6.04
N ALA A 86 90.48 54.90 -7.10
CA ALA A 86 90.51 53.85 -8.10
C ALA A 86 90.96 52.51 -7.50
N ASP A 87 92.04 52.51 -6.72
CA ASP A 87 92.56 51.31 -6.06
C ASP A 87 91.55 50.74 -5.05
N ARG A 88 90.86 51.60 -4.28
CA ARG A 88 89.79 51.17 -3.36
C ARG A 88 88.66 50.45 -4.09
N ARG A 89 88.24 50.95 -5.26
CA ARG A 89 87.24 50.26 -6.09
C ARG A 89 87.74 48.92 -6.60
N VAL A 90 89.00 48.85 -7.04
CA VAL A 90 89.63 47.59 -7.45
C VAL A 90 89.64 46.58 -6.31
N ILE A 91 90.01 47.02 -5.09
CA ILE A 91 90.03 46.20 -3.89
C ILE A 91 88.63 45.64 -3.61
N THR A 92 87.61 46.49 -3.50
CA THR A 92 86.23 46.05 -3.21
C THR A 92 85.75 45.08 -4.28
N ASN A 93 85.80 45.46 -5.56
CA ASN A 93 85.25 44.64 -6.64
C ASN A 93 85.96 43.28 -6.75
N ARG A 94 87.29 43.24 -6.65
CA ARG A 94 88.05 41.98 -6.78
C ARG A 94 87.89 41.08 -5.57
N LEU A 95 87.85 41.64 -4.36
CA LEU A 95 87.67 40.84 -3.15
C LEU A 95 86.23 40.34 -2.98
N ASP A 96 85.22 41.11 -3.39
CA ASP A 96 83.83 40.63 -3.46
C ASP A 96 83.69 39.49 -4.49
N ALA A 97 84.25 39.65 -5.69
CA ALA A 97 84.24 38.59 -6.69
C ALA A 97 84.96 37.32 -6.22
N LEU A 98 86.12 37.47 -5.57
CA LEU A 98 86.87 36.33 -5.00
C LEU A 98 86.10 35.66 -3.86
N ARG A 99 85.43 36.44 -3.00
CA ARG A 99 84.56 35.88 -1.94
C ARG A 99 83.49 35.01 -2.56
N ASP A 100 82.80 35.51 -3.57
CA ASP A 100 81.68 34.81 -4.21
C ASP A 100 82.18 33.55 -4.95
N GLU A 101 83.32 33.64 -5.64
CA GLU A 101 83.98 32.49 -6.29
C GLU A 101 84.37 31.40 -5.28
N VAL A 102 84.99 31.78 -4.16
CA VAL A 102 85.41 30.84 -3.10
C VAL A 102 84.22 30.20 -2.42
N ARG A 103 83.11 30.94 -2.26
CA ARG A 103 81.90 30.46 -1.60
C ARG A 103 81.05 29.56 -2.50
N LYS A 104 81.04 29.82 -3.81
CA LYS A 104 80.17 29.15 -4.79
C LYS A 104 80.16 27.62 -4.70
N PRO A 105 81.30 26.89 -4.59
CA PRO A 105 81.27 25.43 -4.48
C PRO A 105 80.54 24.91 -3.23
N ALA A 106 80.61 25.65 -2.12
CA ALA A 106 79.89 25.31 -0.89
C ALA A 106 78.38 25.54 -1.07
N ASP A 107 77.98 26.69 -1.62
CA ASP A 107 76.56 26.97 -1.89
C ASP A 107 75.96 25.94 -2.88
N GLU A 108 76.70 25.53 -3.92
CA GLU A 108 76.29 24.50 -4.87
C GLU A 108 76.19 23.10 -4.23
N TYR A 109 77.11 22.77 -3.33
CA TYR A 109 77.05 21.52 -2.55
C TYR A 109 75.81 21.49 -1.66
N ASP A 110 75.58 22.55 -0.88
CA ASP A 110 74.45 22.65 0.05
C ASP A 110 73.10 22.60 -0.70
N ALA A 111 73.01 23.27 -1.85
CA ALA A 111 71.81 23.22 -2.69
C ALA A 111 71.55 21.81 -3.25
N ARG A 112 72.59 21.13 -3.75
CA ARG A 112 72.47 19.74 -4.24
C ARG A 112 72.09 18.79 -3.11
N GLU A 113 72.69 18.95 -1.94
CA GLU A 113 72.45 18.09 -0.79
C GLU A 113 71.02 18.29 -0.25
N LYS A 114 70.56 19.54 -0.17
CA LYS A 114 69.17 19.84 0.16
C LYS A 114 68.21 19.21 -0.84
N ALA A 115 68.46 19.34 -2.15
CA ALA A 115 67.61 18.75 -3.18
C ALA A 115 67.59 17.21 -3.10
N ARG A 116 68.73 16.58 -2.78
CA ARG A 116 68.84 15.13 -2.56
C ARG A 116 67.96 14.69 -1.38
N VAL A 117 68.11 15.34 -0.22
CA VAL A 117 67.35 15.02 1.00
C VAL A 117 65.85 15.27 0.82
N ASP A 118 65.47 16.40 0.21
CA ASP A 118 64.07 16.72 -0.05
C ASP A 118 63.45 15.70 -1.02
N GLY A 119 64.17 15.30 -2.07
CA GLY A 119 63.74 14.24 -3.00
C GLY A 119 63.50 12.90 -2.30
N ILE A 120 64.38 12.50 -1.37
CA ILE A 120 64.19 11.28 -0.56
C ILE A 120 62.94 11.38 0.32
N ARG A 121 62.75 12.52 0.99
CA ARG A 121 61.56 12.77 1.84
C ARG A 121 60.26 12.73 1.05
N ASP A 122 60.24 13.31 -0.15
CA ASP A 122 59.07 13.28 -1.03
C ASP A 122 58.67 11.87 -1.43
N GLN A 123 59.65 10.98 -1.69
CA GLN A 123 59.35 9.57 -2.00
C GLN A 123 58.75 8.84 -0.80
N ILE A 124 59.29 9.04 0.41
CA ILE A 124 58.72 8.48 1.64
C ILE A 124 57.29 9.00 1.85
N ALA A 125 57.05 10.30 1.65
CA ALA A 125 55.73 10.90 1.79
C ALA A 125 54.70 10.34 0.78
N LYS A 126 55.12 10.06 -0.46
CA LYS A 126 54.26 9.38 -1.44
C LYS A 126 53.85 7.98 -0.98
N ILE A 127 54.79 7.21 -0.42
CA ILE A 127 54.49 5.89 0.14
C ILE A 127 53.52 6.03 1.31
N GLU A 128 53.76 6.96 2.25
CA GLU A 128 52.85 7.21 3.39
C GLU A 128 51.43 7.55 2.92
N LEU A 129 51.30 8.39 1.88
CA LEU A 129 50.00 8.83 1.37
C LEU A 129 49.15 7.66 0.83
N LEU A 130 49.78 6.67 0.20
CA LEU A 130 49.08 5.47 -0.30
C LEU A 130 48.45 4.67 0.85
N GLY A 131 48.92 4.81 2.08
CA GLY A 131 48.38 4.12 3.26
C GLY A 131 47.28 4.88 4.02
N GLN A 132 47.06 6.17 3.73
CA GLN A 132 46.21 7.03 4.57
C GLN A 132 44.73 7.12 4.15
N ARG A 133 44.38 6.73 2.91
CA ARG A 133 43.03 6.92 2.35
C ARG A 133 42.54 5.69 1.58
N LEU A 134 42.45 4.57 2.29
CA LEU A 134 42.11 3.26 1.70
C LEU A 134 40.62 2.94 1.67
N GLU A 135 39.82 3.63 2.48
CA GLU A 135 38.39 3.35 2.61
C GLU A 135 37.62 3.70 1.33
N GLY A 136 36.75 2.79 0.90
CA GLY A 136 35.89 2.97 -0.28
C GLY A 136 36.60 2.78 -1.62
N LEU A 137 37.89 2.46 -1.64
CA LEU A 137 38.59 2.09 -2.88
C LEU A 137 38.19 0.68 -3.33
N ASP A 138 38.08 0.49 -4.64
CA ASP A 138 37.87 -0.84 -5.22
C ASP A 138 39.16 -1.70 -5.17
N ILE A 139 38.99 -3.01 -5.36
CA ILE A 139 40.07 -4.00 -5.28
C ILE A 139 41.16 -3.73 -6.32
N GLU A 140 40.81 -3.27 -7.52
CA GLU A 140 41.79 -3.00 -8.59
C GLU A 140 42.69 -1.81 -8.23
N THR A 141 42.10 -0.75 -7.70
CA THR A 141 42.81 0.44 -7.23
C THR A 141 43.73 0.13 -6.04
N LEU A 142 43.26 -0.70 -5.11
CA LEU A 142 44.09 -1.16 -3.99
C LEU A 142 45.29 -2.00 -4.47
N LYS A 143 45.09 -2.89 -5.46
CA LYS A 143 46.18 -3.67 -6.07
C LYS A 143 47.16 -2.77 -6.83
N ALA A 144 46.67 -1.80 -7.58
CA ALA A 144 47.51 -0.80 -8.26
C ALA A 144 48.34 0.03 -7.26
N SER A 145 47.78 0.31 -6.08
CA SER A 145 48.50 1.00 -5.00
C SER A 145 49.62 0.14 -4.40
N VAL A 146 49.43 -1.19 -4.29
CA VAL A 146 50.51 -2.12 -3.89
C VAL A 146 51.64 -2.10 -4.92
N GLU A 147 51.31 -2.14 -6.21
CA GLU A 147 52.32 -2.05 -7.26
C GLU A 147 53.07 -0.70 -7.25
N GLU A 148 52.37 0.39 -6.93
CA GLU A 148 53.00 1.70 -6.77
C GLU A 148 53.96 1.73 -5.58
N VAL A 149 53.60 1.14 -4.43
CA VAL A 149 54.52 0.95 -3.30
C VAL A 149 55.75 0.15 -3.74
N ASP A 150 55.56 -0.92 -4.54
CA ASP A 150 56.65 -1.74 -5.05
C ASP A 150 57.57 -1.00 -6.05
N ARG A 151 57.04 -0.03 -6.79
CA ARG A 151 57.85 0.87 -7.62
C ARG A 151 58.61 1.89 -6.78
N LEU A 152 57.94 2.52 -5.81
CA LEU A 152 58.51 3.59 -4.98
C LEU A 152 59.60 3.06 -4.03
N LYS A 153 59.47 1.83 -3.52
CA LYS A 153 60.48 1.22 -2.64
C LYS A 153 61.82 0.95 -3.34
N ALA A 154 61.86 0.96 -4.68
CA ALA A 154 63.09 0.78 -5.45
C ALA A 154 63.98 2.03 -5.48
N TYR A 155 63.50 3.15 -4.91
CA TYR A 155 64.26 4.39 -4.80
C TYR A 155 65.47 4.23 -3.86
N ASP A 156 66.56 4.94 -4.14
CA ASP A 156 67.73 4.97 -3.25
C ASP A 156 67.49 5.93 -2.08
N PHE A 157 67.06 5.38 -0.94
CA PHE A 157 66.76 6.14 0.27
C PHE A 157 67.97 6.47 1.13
N GLN A 158 69.16 5.93 0.82
CA GLN A 158 70.42 6.25 1.50
C GLN A 158 70.31 6.19 3.04
N GLU A 159 70.66 7.28 3.74
CA GLU A 159 70.59 7.36 5.20
C GLU A 159 69.17 7.27 5.77
N PHE A 160 68.13 7.41 4.94
CA PHE A 160 66.72 7.28 5.32
C PHE A 160 66.14 5.89 5.03
N SER A 161 66.94 4.93 4.56
CA SER A 161 66.54 3.54 4.27
C SER A 161 65.70 2.92 5.37
N ALA A 162 66.13 2.97 6.63
CA ALA A 162 65.38 2.41 7.75
C ALA A 162 63.97 3.03 7.92
N ARG A 163 63.83 4.35 7.69
CA ARG A 163 62.53 5.03 7.73
C ARG A 163 61.67 4.64 6.54
N ALA A 164 62.25 4.54 5.35
CA ALA A 164 61.56 4.10 4.14
C ALA A 164 61.05 2.66 4.28
N ASP A 165 61.88 1.73 4.75
CA ASP A 165 61.50 0.32 4.96
C ASP A 165 60.33 0.19 5.93
N PHE A 166 60.39 0.91 7.06
CA PHE A 166 59.30 0.94 8.02
C PHE A 166 58.00 1.48 7.40
N THR A 167 58.10 2.55 6.62
CA THR A 167 56.97 3.19 5.94
C THR A 167 56.35 2.27 4.90
N VAL A 168 57.18 1.59 4.09
CA VAL A 168 56.76 0.58 3.12
C VAL A 168 56.03 -0.56 3.83
N GLN A 169 56.59 -1.06 4.93
CA GLN A 169 55.97 -2.15 5.70
C GLN A 169 54.60 -1.76 6.27
N GLN A 170 54.50 -0.57 6.87
CA GLN A 170 53.21 -0.06 7.38
C GLN A 170 52.18 0.08 6.26
N THR A 171 52.57 0.72 5.16
CA THR A 171 51.69 0.97 4.01
C THR A 171 51.24 -0.34 3.36
N ALA A 172 52.16 -1.29 3.15
CA ALA A 172 51.85 -2.59 2.58
C ALA A 172 50.89 -3.39 3.47
N ASN A 173 51.05 -3.33 4.80
CA ASN A 173 50.13 -3.99 5.72
C ASN A 173 48.73 -3.36 5.71
N ALA A 174 48.65 -2.02 5.66
CA ALA A 174 47.38 -1.32 5.54
C ALA A 174 46.64 -1.67 4.23
N LEU A 175 47.36 -1.67 3.10
CA LEU A 175 46.83 -2.07 1.80
C LEU A 175 46.35 -3.52 1.79
N LYS A 176 47.11 -4.46 2.37
CA LYS A 176 46.68 -5.86 2.50
C LYS A 176 45.40 -6.00 3.31
N ALA A 177 45.29 -5.29 4.43
CA ALA A 177 44.08 -5.30 5.25
C ALA A 177 42.87 -4.74 4.47
N ALA A 178 43.06 -3.63 3.74
CA ALA A 178 42.02 -3.04 2.91
C ALA A 178 41.57 -3.99 1.78
N ILE A 179 42.50 -4.69 1.12
CA ILE A 179 42.18 -5.69 0.09
C ILE A 179 41.32 -6.81 0.68
N ILE A 180 41.69 -7.36 1.84
CA ILE A 180 40.91 -8.42 2.50
C ILE A 180 39.48 -7.94 2.82
N ILE A 181 39.34 -6.70 3.30
CA ILE A 181 38.02 -6.11 3.59
C ILE A 181 37.21 -5.96 2.29
N ALA A 182 37.83 -5.46 1.22
CA ALA A 182 37.18 -5.26 -0.06
C ALA A 182 36.77 -6.59 -0.73
N GLU A 183 37.64 -7.61 -0.70
CA GLU A 183 37.33 -8.96 -1.19
C GLU A 183 36.16 -9.59 -0.44
N LYS A 184 36.12 -9.41 0.88
CA LYS A 184 34.99 -9.88 1.70
C LYS A 184 33.70 -9.14 1.36
N ALA A 185 33.75 -7.81 1.25
CA ALA A 185 32.57 -7.01 0.89
C ALA A 185 32.01 -7.38 -0.49
N GLU A 186 32.89 -7.66 -1.45
CA GLU A 186 32.51 -8.13 -2.78
C GLU A 186 31.87 -9.52 -2.73
N ALA A 187 32.47 -10.46 -2.00
CA ALA A 187 31.92 -11.81 -1.82
C ALA A 187 30.55 -11.78 -1.12
N ASP A 188 30.41 -10.96 -0.07
CA ASP A 188 29.15 -10.77 0.65
C ASP A 188 28.07 -10.16 -0.26
N ARG A 189 28.44 -9.23 -1.15
CA ARG A 189 27.52 -8.66 -2.17
C ARG A 189 27.05 -9.71 -3.16
N ILE A 190 27.98 -10.50 -3.72
CA ILE A 190 27.65 -11.56 -4.69
C ILE A 190 26.72 -12.60 -4.05
N GLU A 191 26.99 -13.02 -2.81
CA GLU A 191 26.14 -13.99 -2.12
C GLU A 191 24.77 -13.39 -1.76
N ALA A 192 24.71 -12.11 -1.37
CA ALA A 192 23.44 -11.42 -1.14
C ALA A 192 22.58 -11.33 -2.41
N GLU A 193 23.20 -11.02 -3.56
CA GLU A 193 22.53 -11.01 -4.87
C GLU A 193 22.02 -12.41 -5.24
N ARG A 194 22.84 -13.46 -5.02
CA ARG A 194 22.43 -14.85 -5.25
C ARG A 194 21.25 -15.26 -4.38
N LEU A 195 21.28 -14.94 -3.09
CA LEU A 195 20.19 -15.23 -2.16
C LEU A 195 18.92 -14.46 -2.52
N ALA A 196 19.04 -13.21 -2.97
CA ALA A 196 17.91 -12.43 -3.47
C ALA A 196 17.30 -13.05 -4.73
N ALA A 197 18.13 -13.54 -5.66
CA ALA A 197 17.67 -14.23 -6.87
C ALA A 197 16.92 -15.54 -6.55
N ILE A 198 17.45 -16.34 -5.62
CA ILE A 198 16.79 -17.59 -5.17
C ILE A 198 15.42 -17.27 -4.55
N LYS A 199 15.36 -16.30 -3.63
CA LYS A 199 14.09 -15.90 -3.00
C LYS A 199 13.06 -15.39 -4.01
N ALA A 200 13.50 -14.59 -4.98
CA ALA A 200 12.62 -14.09 -6.03
C ALA A 200 12.07 -15.23 -6.91
N GLU A 201 12.88 -16.27 -7.17
CA GLU A 201 12.43 -17.45 -7.89
C GLU A 201 11.45 -18.31 -7.06
N GLU A 202 11.74 -18.53 -5.78
CA GLU A 202 10.85 -19.23 -4.84
C GLU A 202 9.48 -18.53 -4.73
N GLU A 203 9.47 -17.20 -4.60
CA GLU A 203 8.23 -16.41 -4.56
C GLU A 203 7.44 -16.50 -5.86
N ARG A 204 8.13 -16.48 -7.01
CA ARG A 204 7.49 -16.68 -8.32
C ARG A 204 6.86 -18.07 -8.43
N LEU A 205 7.57 -19.12 -8.00
CA LEU A 205 7.05 -20.48 -8.03
C LEU A 205 5.86 -20.65 -7.07
N ALA A 206 5.94 -20.10 -5.86
CA ALA A 206 4.84 -20.10 -4.90
C ALA A 206 3.60 -19.38 -5.43
N THR A 207 3.78 -18.26 -6.15
CA THR A 207 2.68 -17.54 -6.81
C THR A 207 2.02 -18.41 -7.90
N ILE A 208 2.82 -19.08 -8.72
CA ILE A 208 2.32 -20.00 -9.75
C ILE A 208 1.57 -21.17 -9.11
N GLU A 209 2.10 -21.76 -8.04
CA GLU A 209 1.48 -22.88 -7.35
C GLU A 209 0.18 -22.47 -6.64
N ALA A 210 0.16 -21.33 -5.96
CA ALA A 210 -1.04 -20.76 -5.37
C ALA A 210 -2.12 -20.50 -6.43
N GLN A 211 -1.74 -20.00 -7.60
CA GLN A 211 -2.67 -19.82 -8.71
C GLN A 211 -3.22 -21.16 -9.21
N LYS A 212 -2.37 -22.19 -9.39
CA LYS A 212 -2.81 -23.54 -9.76
C LYS A 212 -3.77 -24.15 -8.75
N ILE A 213 -3.49 -23.99 -7.45
CA ILE A 213 -4.37 -24.48 -6.37
C ILE A 213 -5.71 -23.77 -6.44
N ARG A 214 -5.71 -22.43 -6.54
CA ARG A 214 -6.93 -21.63 -6.65
C ARG A 214 -7.75 -22.00 -7.88
N ASP A 215 -7.11 -22.15 -9.04
CA ASP A 215 -7.79 -22.55 -10.27
C ASP A 215 -8.37 -23.97 -10.16
N ALA A 216 -7.65 -24.89 -9.50
CA ALA A 216 -8.14 -26.25 -9.25
C ALA A 216 -9.32 -26.28 -8.26
N GLU A 217 -9.30 -25.44 -7.21
CA GLU A 217 -10.40 -25.29 -6.27
C GLU A 217 -11.64 -24.69 -6.94
N ILE A 218 -11.47 -23.64 -7.75
CA ILE A 218 -12.56 -23.05 -8.55
C ILE A 218 -13.16 -24.11 -9.48
N ALA A 219 -12.31 -24.88 -10.17
CA ALA A 219 -12.79 -25.95 -11.06
C ALA A 219 -13.54 -27.05 -10.29
N ARG A 220 -13.05 -27.47 -9.12
CA ARG A 220 -13.73 -28.46 -8.25
C ARG A 220 -15.07 -27.93 -7.74
N ALA A 221 -15.10 -26.70 -7.25
CA ALA A 221 -16.33 -26.06 -6.75
C ALA A 221 -17.37 -25.93 -7.87
N ALA A 222 -16.95 -25.52 -9.08
CA ALA A 222 -17.84 -25.46 -10.24
C ALA A 222 -18.36 -26.84 -10.65
N ALA A 223 -17.52 -27.89 -10.64
CA ALA A 223 -17.94 -29.26 -10.93
C ALA A 223 -18.89 -29.82 -9.86
N GLU A 224 -18.65 -29.53 -8.58
CA GLU A 224 -19.53 -29.95 -7.50
C GLU A 224 -20.88 -29.22 -7.57
N GLN A 225 -20.88 -27.91 -7.84
CA GLN A 225 -22.10 -27.14 -8.02
C GLN A 225 -22.90 -27.65 -9.22
N ALA A 226 -22.24 -27.89 -10.36
CA ALA A 226 -22.90 -28.48 -11.52
C ALA A 226 -23.51 -29.86 -11.22
N ARG A 227 -22.84 -30.68 -10.39
CA ARG A 227 -23.40 -31.97 -9.93
C ARG A 227 -24.62 -31.78 -9.04
N LYS A 228 -24.56 -30.86 -8.07
CA LYS A 228 -25.69 -30.54 -7.18
C LYS A 228 -26.88 -29.99 -7.97
N ASP A 229 -26.64 -29.04 -8.88
CA ASP A 229 -27.68 -28.47 -9.74
C ASP A 229 -28.31 -29.55 -10.65
N ALA A 230 -27.50 -30.47 -11.19
CA ALA A 230 -27.99 -31.60 -11.98
C ALA A 230 -28.79 -32.60 -11.14
N GLU A 231 -28.35 -32.90 -9.91
CA GLU A 231 -29.04 -33.78 -8.96
C GLU A 231 -30.36 -33.17 -8.49
N GLU A 232 -30.37 -31.90 -8.10
CA GLU A 232 -31.59 -31.16 -7.76
C GLU A 232 -32.56 -31.10 -8.93
N LYS A 233 -32.07 -30.84 -10.15
CA LYS A 233 -32.91 -30.85 -11.35
C LYS A 233 -33.50 -32.24 -11.58
N ALA A 234 -32.69 -33.29 -11.50
CA ALA A 234 -33.16 -34.66 -11.64
C ALA A 234 -34.15 -35.05 -10.54
N GLU A 235 -33.97 -34.60 -9.30
CA GLU A 235 -34.92 -34.82 -8.20
C GLU A 235 -36.23 -34.07 -8.44
N ARG A 236 -36.17 -32.80 -8.88
CA ARG A 236 -37.36 -32.02 -9.26
C ARG A 236 -38.12 -32.67 -10.41
N GLU A 237 -37.42 -33.17 -11.44
CA GLU A 237 -38.02 -33.90 -12.55
C GLU A 237 -38.65 -35.22 -12.06
N ARG A 238 -37.97 -35.98 -11.19
CA ARG A 238 -38.53 -37.20 -10.59
C ARG A 238 -39.77 -36.92 -9.75
N LYS A 239 -39.74 -35.89 -8.92
CA LYS A 239 -40.90 -35.45 -8.11
C LYS A 239 -42.05 -35.02 -9.01
N ALA A 240 -41.80 -34.20 -10.03
CA ALA A 240 -42.83 -33.79 -10.98
C ALA A 240 -43.45 -34.98 -11.73
N VAL A 241 -42.65 -35.98 -12.13
CA VAL A 241 -43.16 -37.22 -12.75
C VAL A 241 -43.97 -38.05 -11.75
N ALA A 242 -43.52 -38.17 -10.51
CA ALA A 242 -44.25 -38.88 -9.47
C ALA A 242 -45.59 -38.21 -9.14
N GLU A 243 -45.60 -36.89 -8.95
CA GLU A 243 -46.82 -36.09 -8.72
C GLU A 243 -47.79 -36.16 -9.90
N ALA A 244 -47.29 -36.12 -11.14
CA ALA A 244 -48.13 -36.29 -12.33
C ALA A 244 -48.77 -37.69 -12.40
N LEU A 245 -48.01 -38.74 -12.04
CA LEU A 245 -48.51 -40.10 -12.00
C LEU A 245 -49.53 -40.31 -10.87
N GLU A 246 -49.29 -39.72 -9.69
CA GLU A 246 -50.26 -39.73 -8.59
C GLU A 246 -51.55 -39.00 -8.98
N TRP A 247 -51.43 -37.80 -9.56
CA TRP A 247 -52.58 -37.06 -10.08
C TRP A 247 -53.37 -37.85 -11.12
N GLU A 248 -52.69 -38.51 -12.07
CA GLU A 248 -53.34 -39.34 -13.10
C GLU A 248 -54.06 -40.55 -12.48
N ARG A 249 -53.45 -41.19 -11.46
CA ARG A 249 -54.09 -42.29 -10.71
C ARG A 249 -55.30 -41.81 -9.90
N GLU A 250 -55.22 -40.65 -9.26
CA GLU A 250 -56.33 -40.06 -8.51
C GLU A 250 -57.47 -39.66 -9.44
N GLU A 251 -57.19 -39.05 -10.59
CA GLU A 251 -58.18 -38.75 -11.64
C GLU A 251 -58.83 -40.01 -12.19
N ALA A 252 -58.04 -41.06 -12.47
CA ALA A 252 -58.57 -42.35 -12.92
C ALA A 252 -59.46 -42.99 -11.85
N ALA A 253 -59.04 -42.98 -10.59
CA ALA A 253 -59.82 -43.48 -9.46
C ALA A 253 -61.10 -42.65 -9.24
N ARG A 254 -61.07 -41.32 -9.45
CA ARG A 254 -62.26 -40.47 -9.38
C ARG A 254 -63.25 -40.84 -10.48
N LYS A 255 -62.79 -40.97 -11.73
CA LYS A 255 -63.63 -41.38 -12.87
C LYS A 255 -64.22 -42.77 -12.66
N GLU A 256 -63.46 -43.71 -12.10
CA GLU A 256 -63.94 -45.05 -11.77
C GLU A 256 -65.00 -45.01 -10.67
N ARG A 257 -64.80 -44.22 -9.61
CA ARG A 257 -65.81 -43.99 -8.56
C ARG A 257 -67.08 -43.36 -9.12
N GLU A 258 -66.97 -42.32 -9.95
CA GLU A 258 -68.12 -41.69 -10.61
C GLU A 258 -68.86 -42.68 -11.54
N ALA A 259 -68.12 -43.53 -12.26
CA ALA A 259 -68.71 -44.59 -13.09
C ALA A 259 -69.42 -45.65 -12.22
N ALA A 260 -68.80 -46.09 -11.12
CA ALA A 260 -69.38 -47.02 -10.17
C ALA A 260 -70.64 -46.44 -9.50
N GLU A 261 -70.64 -45.16 -9.14
CA GLU A 261 -71.81 -44.46 -8.60
C GLU A 261 -72.93 -44.35 -9.64
N ARG A 262 -72.61 -44.05 -10.91
CA ARG A 262 -73.59 -44.07 -12.01
C ARG A 262 -74.21 -45.46 -12.21
N ILE A 263 -73.39 -46.52 -12.18
CA ILE A 263 -73.86 -47.91 -12.30
C ILE A 263 -74.71 -48.30 -11.07
N ALA A 264 -74.29 -47.93 -9.87
CA ALA A 264 -75.03 -48.19 -8.64
C ALA A 264 -76.38 -47.45 -8.62
N LYS A 265 -76.41 -46.20 -9.10
CA LYS A 265 -77.64 -45.42 -9.25
C LYS A 265 -78.58 -46.06 -10.27
N MET A 266 -78.09 -46.43 -11.45
CA MET A 266 -78.89 -47.15 -12.45
C MET A 266 -79.41 -48.50 -11.92
N ARG A 267 -78.62 -49.24 -11.14
CA ARG A 267 -79.08 -50.48 -10.50
C ARG A 267 -80.16 -50.22 -9.47
N ARG A 268 -80.03 -49.19 -8.62
CA ARG A 268 -81.07 -48.81 -7.65
C ARG A 268 -82.36 -48.39 -8.36
N GLU A 269 -82.26 -47.58 -9.42
CA GLU A 269 -83.41 -47.17 -10.22
C GLU A 269 -84.06 -48.38 -10.92
N ALA A 270 -83.28 -49.32 -11.45
CA ALA A 270 -83.78 -50.56 -12.03
C ALA A 270 -84.44 -51.48 -10.99
N GLU A 271 -83.87 -51.58 -9.78
CA GLU A 271 -84.43 -52.38 -8.68
C GLU A 271 -85.72 -51.74 -8.12
N GLU A 272 -85.78 -50.42 -7.99
CA GLU A 272 -87.03 -49.71 -7.66
C GLU A 272 -88.09 -49.89 -8.74
N ASN A 273 -87.73 -49.82 -10.02
CA ASN A 273 -88.67 -50.08 -11.10
C ASN A 273 -89.13 -51.55 -11.11
N ALA A 274 -88.23 -52.50 -10.87
CA ALA A 274 -88.58 -53.91 -10.74
C ALA A 274 -89.53 -54.14 -9.56
N ARG A 275 -89.27 -53.53 -8.40
CA ARG A 275 -90.17 -53.57 -7.23
C ARG A 275 -91.52 -52.91 -7.50
N ARG A 276 -91.56 -51.82 -8.25
CA ARG A 276 -92.82 -51.19 -8.68
C ARG A 276 -93.63 -52.10 -9.62
N VAL A 277 -92.98 -52.71 -10.60
CA VAL A 277 -93.62 -53.65 -11.54
C VAL A 277 -94.07 -54.92 -10.83
N GLU A 278 -93.30 -55.43 -9.87
CA GLU A 278 -93.67 -56.61 -9.07
C GLU A 278 -94.82 -56.29 -8.09
N ALA A 279 -94.82 -55.10 -7.46
CA ALA A 279 -95.92 -54.63 -6.64
C ALA A 279 -97.21 -54.39 -7.45
N GLU A 280 -97.12 -53.87 -8.69
CA GLU A 280 -98.28 -53.74 -9.60
C GLU A 280 -98.81 -55.10 -10.04
N LYS A 281 -97.94 -56.08 -10.32
CA LYS A 281 -98.35 -57.46 -10.64
C LYS A 281 -99.03 -58.14 -9.46
N LEU A 282 -98.48 -58.00 -8.25
CA LEU A 282 -99.07 -58.59 -7.04
C LEU A 282 -100.42 -57.93 -6.71
N ALA A 283 -100.55 -56.62 -6.90
CA ALA A 283 -101.81 -55.89 -6.72
C ALA A 283 -102.87 -56.28 -7.76
N ALA A 284 -102.48 -56.51 -9.03
CA ALA A 284 -103.36 -57.00 -10.08
C ALA A 284 -103.81 -58.46 -9.83
N GLU A 285 -102.94 -59.30 -9.27
CA GLU A 285 -103.25 -60.69 -8.92
C GLU A 285 -104.15 -60.80 -7.67
N GLU A 286 -103.98 -59.91 -6.68
CA GLU A 286 -104.92 -59.75 -5.55
C GLU A 286 -106.28 -59.18 -6.00
N GLN A 287 -106.32 -58.22 -6.92
CA GLN A 287 -107.59 -57.70 -7.46
C GLN A 287 -108.34 -58.75 -8.28
N ALA A 288 -107.64 -59.55 -9.10
CA ALA A 288 -108.24 -60.65 -9.85
C ALA A 288 -108.79 -61.78 -8.94
N LYS A 289 -108.12 -62.08 -7.83
CA LYS A 289 -108.64 -63.02 -6.81
C LYS A 289 -109.84 -62.45 -6.05
N ARG A 290 -109.80 -61.18 -5.63
CA ARG A 290 -110.93 -60.53 -4.96
C ARG A 290 -112.15 -60.38 -5.86
N GLU A 291 -111.97 -60.20 -7.18
CA GLU A 291 -113.07 -60.17 -8.15
C GLU A 291 -113.66 -61.57 -8.43
N GLN A 292 -112.85 -62.64 -8.41
CA GLN A 292 -113.36 -64.02 -8.50
C GLN A 292 -114.09 -64.47 -7.22
N GLU A 293 -113.58 -64.14 -6.03
CA GLU A 293 -114.21 -64.47 -4.76
C GLU A 293 -115.51 -63.67 -4.55
N ALA A 294 -115.53 -62.37 -4.91
CA ALA A 294 -116.74 -61.55 -4.87
C ALA A 294 -117.82 -61.98 -5.89
N ALA A 295 -117.47 -62.65 -6.98
CA ALA A 295 -118.43 -63.20 -7.94
C ALA A 295 -119.06 -64.52 -7.46
N ILE A 296 -118.33 -65.35 -6.72
CA ILE A 296 -118.82 -66.61 -6.14
C ILE A 296 -119.71 -66.36 -4.90
N GLU A 297 -119.42 -65.31 -4.14
CA GLU A 297 -120.17 -64.95 -2.93
C GLU A 297 -121.51 -64.26 -3.25
N ARG A 298 -121.58 -63.46 -4.33
CA ARG A 298 -122.83 -62.85 -4.82
C ARG A 298 -123.86 -63.86 -5.35
N GLU A 299 -123.43 -65.00 -5.89
CA GLU A 299 -124.35 -66.05 -6.35
C GLU A 299 -124.88 -66.91 -5.19
N ARG A 300 -124.10 -67.08 -4.10
CA ARG A 300 -124.55 -67.75 -2.86
C ARG A 300 -125.46 -66.87 -1.99
N GLN A 301 -125.27 -65.55 -1.96
CA GLN A 301 -126.13 -64.62 -1.23
C GLN A 301 -127.56 -64.59 -1.80
N ARG A 302 -127.72 -64.65 -3.13
CA ARG A 302 -129.03 -64.58 -3.81
C ARG A 302 -129.96 -65.76 -3.52
N VAL A 303 -129.41 -66.95 -3.22
CA VAL A 303 -130.16 -68.17 -2.90
C VAL A 303 -130.52 -68.24 -1.40
N ALA A 304 -129.69 -67.68 -0.52
CA ALA A 304 -129.96 -67.64 0.92
C ALA A 304 -131.02 -66.59 1.31
N ASP A 305 -131.05 -65.44 0.63
CA ASP A 305 -131.99 -64.36 0.91
C ASP A 305 -133.43 -64.66 0.41
N GLU A 306 -133.60 -65.51 -0.59
CA GLU A 306 -134.91 -65.93 -1.12
C GLU A 306 -135.60 -67.01 -0.25
N GLN A 307 -134.83 -67.80 0.51
CA GLN A 307 -135.34 -68.80 1.46
C GLN A 307 -135.63 -68.22 2.85
N ALA A 308 -134.85 -67.23 3.31
CA ALA A 308 -135.08 -66.55 4.59
C ALA A 308 -136.32 -65.62 4.59
N ALA A 309 -136.70 -65.08 3.43
CA ALA A 309 -137.88 -64.21 3.30
C ALA A 309 -139.23 -64.96 3.40
N LYS A 310 -139.28 -66.26 3.07
CA LYS A 310 -140.50 -67.10 3.17
C LYS A 310 -140.78 -67.59 4.59
N GLU A 311 -139.76 -67.85 5.40
CA GLU A 311 -139.93 -68.37 6.77
C GLU A 311 -140.26 -67.28 7.81
N ALA A 312 -139.99 -66.00 7.51
CA ALA A 312 -140.28 -64.88 8.40
C ALA A 312 -141.76 -64.41 8.33
N GLU A 313 -142.50 -64.69 7.25
CA GLU A 313 -143.91 -64.27 7.09
C GLU A 313 -144.90 -65.20 7.81
N ASP A 314 -144.60 -66.50 7.91
CA ASP A 314 -145.48 -67.49 8.56
C ASP A 314 -145.45 -67.42 10.11
N LYS A 315 -144.39 -66.87 10.71
CA LYS A 315 -144.25 -66.75 12.17
C LYS A 315 -145.10 -65.62 12.79
N ARG A 316 -145.38 -64.55 12.03
CA ARG A 316 -146.19 -63.40 12.52
C ARG A 316 -147.70 -63.67 12.58
N ARG A 317 -148.23 -64.69 11.90
CA ARG A 317 -149.67 -65.02 11.91
C ARG A 317 -150.10 -65.94 13.06
N ALA A 318 -149.18 -66.59 13.76
CA ALA A 318 -149.49 -67.50 14.88
C ALA A 318 -149.64 -66.80 16.25
N GLU A 319 -148.94 -65.68 16.48
CA GLU A 319 -148.87 -65.05 17.81
C GLU A 319 -150.09 -64.18 18.17
N ASN A 320 -150.82 -63.67 17.17
CA ASN A 320 -151.94 -62.75 17.39
C ASN A 320 -153.25 -63.45 17.84
N THR A 321 -153.38 -64.76 17.55
CA THR A 321 -154.59 -65.55 17.86
C THR A 321 -154.60 -66.02 19.32
N ALA A 322 -153.44 -66.20 19.95
CA ALA A 322 -153.32 -66.65 21.34
C ALA A 322 -153.62 -65.53 22.35
N HIS A 323 -153.27 -64.27 22.03
CA HIS A 323 -153.43 -63.13 22.93
C HIS A 323 -154.91 -62.80 23.21
N ARG A 324 -155.75 -62.83 22.16
CA ARG A 324 -157.18 -62.51 22.25
C ARG A 324 -157.98 -63.52 23.08
N GLY A 325 -157.57 -64.79 23.06
CA GLY A 325 -158.20 -65.85 23.84
C GLY A 325 -157.91 -65.81 25.35
N LYS A 326 -156.87 -65.07 25.78
CA LYS A 326 -156.52 -64.92 27.20
C LYS A 326 -157.36 -63.84 27.86
N ILE A 327 -157.46 -62.67 27.23
CA ILE A 327 -158.16 -61.50 27.78
C ILE A 327 -159.67 -61.77 27.94
N ASN A 328 -160.30 -62.47 26.98
CA ASN A 328 -161.71 -62.83 27.09
C ASN A 328 -162.03 -63.78 28.26
N ARG A 329 -161.07 -64.64 28.66
CA ARG A 329 -161.24 -65.52 29.83
C ARG A 329 -161.12 -64.76 31.15
N GLU A 330 -160.25 -63.75 31.21
CA GLU A 330 -160.09 -62.89 32.38
C GLU A 330 -161.32 -62.01 32.61
N VAL A 331 -161.89 -61.42 31.55
CA VAL A 331 -163.16 -60.68 31.62
C VAL A 331 -164.32 -61.59 32.06
N LEU A 332 -164.36 -62.83 31.56
CA LEU A 332 -165.38 -63.81 31.95
C LEU A 332 -165.28 -64.16 33.45
N ALA A 333 -164.07 -64.31 33.99
CA ALA A 333 -163.83 -64.59 35.40
C ALA A 333 -164.22 -63.41 36.32
N ALA A 334 -163.97 -62.18 35.88
CA ALA A 334 -164.37 -60.97 36.61
C ALA A 334 -165.90 -60.82 36.68
N LEU A 335 -166.61 -61.09 35.58
CA LEU A 335 -168.07 -61.09 35.53
C LEU A 335 -168.68 -62.17 36.44
N MET A 336 -168.05 -63.34 36.52
CA MET A 336 -168.48 -64.40 37.45
C MET A 336 -168.31 -64.01 38.92
N SER A 337 -167.22 -63.31 39.27
CA SER A 337 -166.97 -62.85 40.65
C SER A 337 -167.94 -61.75 41.10
N ALA A 338 -168.52 -61.00 40.16
CA ALA A 338 -169.57 -60.00 40.42
C ALA A 338 -170.98 -60.60 40.54
N GLY A 339 -171.11 -61.93 40.48
CA GLY A 339 -172.37 -62.66 40.70
C GLY A 339 -173.11 -63.12 39.44
N ALA A 340 -172.52 -62.96 38.24
CA ALA A 340 -173.10 -63.49 37.01
C ALA A 340 -172.81 -65.00 36.84
N SER A 341 -173.78 -65.77 36.33
CA SER A 341 -173.52 -67.16 35.91
C SER A 341 -172.65 -67.19 34.65
N GLU A 342 -171.89 -68.27 34.46
CA GLU A 342 -170.95 -68.41 33.33
C GLU A 342 -171.63 -68.23 31.96
N ASP A 343 -172.86 -68.74 31.81
CA ASP A 343 -173.63 -68.63 30.58
C ASP A 343 -174.10 -67.19 30.30
N LEU A 344 -174.45 -66.43 31.35
CA LEU A 344 -174.80 -65.01 31.22
C LEU A 344 -173.55 -64.16 30.95
N GLY A 345 -172.40 -64.47 31.56
CA GLY A 345 -171.12 -63.79 31.33
C GLY A 345 -170.62 -63.95 29.89
N LYS A 346 -170.73 -65.15 29.30
CA LYS A 346 -170.39 -65.39 27.89
C LYS A 346 -171.31 -64.63 26.94
N ALA A 347 -172.61 -64.54 27.26
CA ALA A 347 -173.57 -63.78 26.46
C ALA A 347 -173.28 -62.26 26.49
N ILE A 348 -172.87 -61.72 27.65
CA ILE A 348 -172.49 -60.31 27.82
C ILE A 348 -171.20 -59.98 27.05
N ILE A 349 -170.17 -60.82 27.15
CA ILE A 349 -168.93 -60.66 26.35
C ILE A 349 -169.26 -60.74 24.85
N GLY A 350 -170.11 -61.68 24.44
CA GLY A 350 -170.59 -61.79 23.06
C GLY A 350 -171.36 -60.56 22.59
N ALA A 351 -172.16 -59.92 23.44
CA ALA A 351 -172.90 -58.69 23.12
C ALA A 351 -171.97 -57.48 23.00
N ILE A 352 -170.93 -57.37 23.83
CA ILE A 352 -169.92 -56.31 23.78
C ILE A 352 -169.03 -56.44 22.53
N LEU A 353 -168.60 -57.65 22.18
CA LEU A 353 -167.81 -57.89 20.96
C LEU A 353 -168.60 -57.66 19.67
N LYS A 354 -169.93 -57.77 19.72
CA LYS A 354 -170.85 -57.44 18.61
C LYS A 354 -171.27 -55.97 18.60
N GLY A 355 -170.83 -55.16 19.58
CA GLY A 355 -171.17 -53.74 19.69
C GLY A 355 -172.64 -53.46 20.04
N ALA A 356 -173.37 -54.45 20.56
CA ALA A 356 -174.80 -54.34 20.88
C ALA A 356 -175.08 -53.65 22.24
N VAL A 357 -174.04 -53.41 23.04
CA VAL A 357 -174.10 -52.62 24.28
C VAL A 357 -173.41 -51.28 24.02
N PRO A 358 -174.16 -50.16 23.97
CA PRO A 358 -173.58 -48.85 23.71
C PRO A 358 -172.57 -48.45 24.79
N HIS A 359 -171.49 -47.80 24.36
CA HIS A 359 -170.45 -47.20 25.24
C HIS A 359 -169.59 -48.19 26.06
N VAL A 360 -169.51 -49.47 25.66
CA VAL A 360 -168.64 -50.48 26.31
C VAL A 360 -167.87 -51.29 25.24
N SER A 361 -166.58 -51.54 25.44
CA SER A 361 -165.71 -52.36 24.57
C SER A 361 -164.69 -53.18 25.39
N ILE A 362 -164.11 -54.24 24.78
CA ILE A 362 -163.01 -55.04 25.37
C ILE A 362 -161.73 -54.73 24.57
N GLY A 363 -160.68 -54.25 25.23
CA GLY A 363 -159.35 -54.05 24.64
C GLY A 363 -158.55 -55.35 24.59
N TYR A 364 -157.79 -55.60 23.53
CA TYR A 364 -156.96 -56.79 23.33
C TYR A 364 -155.48 -56.49 23.21
#